data_AF-A0A2V5H4P7-F1
#
_entry.id   AF-A0A2V5H4P7-F1
#
_cell.length_a   1.000
_cell.length_b   1.000
_cell.length_c   1.000
_cell.angle_alpha   90.00
_cell.angle_beta   90.00
_cell.angle_gamma   90.00
#
_symmetry.space_group_name_H-M   'P 1'
#
loop_
_entity.id
_entity.type
_entity.pdbx_description
1 polymer ?
#
loop_
_entity_poly.entity_id
_entity_poly.type
_entity_poly.pdbx_seq_one_letter_code
_entity_poly.pdbx_strand_id
1 'polypeptide(L)'
;MWSLPIPFPFRSLEEKLHVDSAVITLGRIAFMGTERISHAAMSNLLALLAISAVHKAAAVRKQGTTSSEHWDGVSAASYAKGKDHLEQSLRRESHNVPPPKYKEQLMALSAMLSFAILSDCQEQARAYLLDSERLLRLRGLTKRVFSRKARLLHHIYTWNRILGESTFVLRDYSKDPSLTARSAEASHARSNPFRSNPDIHLDDFLQLDVSSNNPELKNHRDHDGILNNVHIEESRGDSQPMYRELYGVSETWLSLVSQTTRLANFVDKLKASKGPQDPGMMDALENAKLRLEERIWKLVALHDPPPPLGPHGPNLEGSEEHPRAYMVHALNLGLVIFFYRRIRESNPRLLQPYVSSIVQALKDFAASCKALHLEGPGSPWPAFMAGCEAIAPQDRDYLHRWMDEALTLTGFLRFRTIKQCMEEIYRFNGLFGILTGIMGCNPGREFGLVANYLTAHSGVVGT
;
A
#
# COMPACT_ATOMS: atom_id res chain seq x y z
N MET A 1 0.09 3.78 0.62
CA MET A 1 1.16 4.13 1.57
C MET A 1 2.56 4.19 0.93
N TRP A 2 2.70 3.87 -0.36
CA TRP A 2 4.01 3.79 -1.05
C TRP A 2 3.89 4.17 -2.53
N SER A 3 2.94 5.06 -2.84
CA SER A 3 2.54 5.36 -4.22
C SER A 3 3.31 6.56 -4.75
N LEU A 4 4.48 6.29 -5.32
CA LEU A 4 4.81 6.94 -6.57
C LEU A 4 4.71 5.88 -7.66
N PRO A 5 3.84 6.06 -8.66
CA PRO A 5 3.82 5.15 -9.80
C PRO A 5 5.22 5.10 -10.38
N ILE A 6 5.61 3.93 -10.90
CA ILE A 6 6.80 3.83 -11.74
C ILE A 6 6.67 4.91 -12.81
N PRO A 7 7.64 5.81 -12.98
CA PRO A 7 7.53 6.90 -13.94
C PRO A 7 7.27 6.30 -15.31
N PHE A 8 6.03 6.48 -15.76
CA PHE A 8 5.54 6.11 -17.07
C PHE A 8 5.24 7.42 -17.81
N PRO A 9 5.49 7.49 -19.12
CA PRO A 9 5.19 8.68 -19.93
C PRO A 9 3.69 9.05 -19.96
N PHE A 10 2.81 8.15 -19.50
CA PHE A 10 1.43 8.50 -19.18
C PHE A 10 1.34 8.93 -17.72
N ARG A 11 1.03 10.23 -17.47
CA ARG A 11 0.51 10.70 -16.17
C ARG A 11 -0.43 9.63 -15.64
N SER A 12 -0.18 9.16 -14.41
CA SER A 12 -0.87 7.99 -13.88
C SER A 12 -2.38 8.14 -14.06
N LEU A 13 -3.06 7.07 -14.46
CA LEU A 13 -4.50 7.10 -14.71
C LEU A 13 -5.29 7.63 -13.49
N GLU A 14 -4.72 7.44 -12.29
CA GLU A 14 -5.14 8.07 -11.03
C GLU A 14 -5.01 9.60 -11.05
N GLU A 15 -3.84 10.16 -11.37
CA GLU A 15 -3.64 11.60 -11.46
C GLU A 15 -4.64 12.24 -12.42
N LYS A 16 -4.80 11.68 -13.63
CA LYS A 16 -5.77 12.17 -14.60
C LYS A 16 -7.19 12.14 -14.04
N LEU A 17 -7.58 11.05 -13.38
CA LEU A 17 -8.90 10.91 -12.79
C LEU A 17 -9.20 11.99 -11.74
N HIS A 18 -8.23 12.27 -10.86
CA HIS A 18 -8.36 13.26 -9.80
C HIS A 18 -8.35 14.69 -10.34
N VAL A 19 -7.42 15.00 -11.25
CA VAL A 19 -7.25 16.33 -11.84
C VAL A 19 -8.45 16.71 -12.69
N ASP A 20 -8.95 15.82 -13.55
CA ASP A 20 -10.13 16.11 -14.38
C ASP A 20 -11.34 16.48 -13.50
N SER A 21 -11.55 15.73 -12.40
CA SER A 21 -12.63 16.02 -11.46
C SER A 21 -12.43 17.35 -10.72
N ALA A 22 -11.19 17.67 -10.35
CA ALA A 22 -10.87 18.89 -9.64
C ALA A 22 -11.00 20.13 -10.54
N VAL A 23 -10.54 20.07 -11.79
CA VAL A 23 -10.68 21.16 -12.77
C VAL A 23 -12.15 21.45 -13.05
N ILE A 24 -12.98 20.41 -13.24
CA ILE A 24 -14.43 20.59 -13.40
C ILE A 24 -15.05 21.25 -12.16
N THR A 25 -14.61 20.84 -10.96
CA THR A 25 -15.10 21.42 -9.70
C THR A 25 -14.71 22.89 -9.59
N LEU A 26 -13.44 23.22 -9.87
CA LEU A 26 -12.95 24.59 -9.87
C LEU A 26 -13.70 25.47 -10.87
N GLY A 27 -13.92 24.98 -12.09
CA GLY A 27 -14.73 25.68 -13.09
C GLY A 27 -16.15 25.96 -12.60
N ARG A 28 -16.80 24.98 -11.96
CA ARG A 28 -18.13 25.18 -11.37
C ARG A 28 -18.13 26.20 -10.24
N ILE A 29 -17.11 26.22 -9.37
CA ILE A 29 -16.97 27.24 -8.33
C ILE A 29 -16.88 28.62 -8.97
N ALA A 30 -16.04 28.77 -10.00
CA ALA A 30 -15.79 30.05 -10.65
C ALA A 30 -17.02 30.60 -11.38
N PHE A 31 -17.81 29.75 -12.03
CA PHE A 31 -18.96 30.19 -12.84
C PHE A 31 -20.30 30.16 -12.11
N MET A 32 -20.49 29.26 -11.15
CA MET A 32 -21.81 28.99 -10.53
C MET A 32 -21.80 29.16 -9.00
N GLY A 33 -20.68 29.53 -8.40
CA GLY A 33 -20.52 29.59 -6.94
C GLY A 33 -20.43 28.21 -6.28
N THR A 34 -20.46 28.18 -4.95
CA THR A 34 -20.21 26.97 -4.15
C THR A 34 -21.46 26.14 -3.84
N GLU A 35 -22.67 26.68 -4.06
CA GLU A 35 -23.92 26.12 -3.55
C GLU A 35 -24.34 24.78 -4.20
N ARG A 36 -23.89 24.50 -5.43
CA ARG A 36 -24.28 23.31 -6.20
C ARG A 36 -23.22 22.21 -6.27
N ILE A 37 -22.18 22.31 -5.44
CA ILE A 37 -21.02 21.43 -5.50
C ILE A 37 -21.11 20.40 -4.38
N SER A 38 -20.93 19.11 -4.74
CA SER A 38 -20.92 18.05 -3.73
C SER A 38 -19.74 18.24 -2.79
N HIS A 39 -19.94 17.93 -1.51
CA HIS A 39 -18.86 18.03 -0.53
C HIS A 39 -17.70 17.08 -0.88
N ALA A 40 -17.97 15.93 -1.49
CA ALA A 40 -16.94 15.03 -2.01
C ALA A 40 -16.07 15.68 -3.11
N ALA A 41 -16.68 16.36 -4.08
CA ALA A 41 -15.95 17.02 -5.17
C ALA A 41 -15.07 18.16 -4.63
N MET A 42 -15.59 18.95 -3.69
CA MET A 42 -14.85 20.00 -3.00
C MET A 42 -13.66 19.44 -2.21
N SER A 43 -13.87 18.34 -1.48
CA SER A 43 -12.79 17.66 -0.74
C SER A 43 -11.68 17.17 -1.68
N ASN A 44 -12.02 16.56 -2.81
CA ASN A 44 -11.04 16.14 -3.81
C ASN A 44 -10.21 17.32 -4.36
N LEU A 45 -10.87 18.43 -4.71
CA LEU A 45 -10.16 19.64 -5.18
C LEU A 45 -9.21 20.18 -4.11
N LEU A 46 -9.68 20.33 -2.87
CA LEU A 46 -8.90 20.85 -1.75
C LEU A 46 -7.71 19.94 -1.38
N ALA A 47 -7.89 18.62 -1.45
CA ALA A 47 -6.81 17.66 -1.26
C ALA A 47 -5.71 17.83 -2.33
N LEU A 48 -6.07 17.98 -3.60
CA LEU A 48 -5.10 18.21 -4.67
C LEU A 48 -4.39 19.56 -4.55
N LEU A 49 -5.11 20.62 -4.13
CA LEU A 49 -4.50 21.91 -3.83
C LEU A 49 -3.49 21.80 -2.69
N ALA A 50 -3.81 21.02 -1.64
CA ALA A 50 -2.91 20.78 -0.53
C ALA A 50 -1.64 20.04 -0.98
N ILE A 51 -1.78 18.94 -1.75
CA ILE A 51 -0.64 18.19 -2.31
C ILE A 51 0.22 19.09 -3.20
N SER A 52 -0.42 19.88 -4.08
CA SER A 52 0.28 20.79 -4.99
C SER A 52 1.04 21.88 -4.23
N ALA A 53 0.46 22.40 -3.14
CA ALA A 53 1.10 23.39 -2.28
C ALA A 53 2.32 22.81 -1.56
N VAL A 54 2.26 21.57 -1.05
CA VAL A 54 3.44 20.88 -0.48
C VAL A 54 4.56 20.75 -1.51
N HIS A 55 4.24 20.30 -2.71
CA HIS A 55 5.23 20.15 -3.77
C HIS A 55 5.86 21.50 -4.16
N LYS A 56 5.05 22.55 -4.25
CA LYS A 56 5.52 23.91 -4.50
C LYS A 56 6.39 24.44 -3.36
N ALA A 57 6.01 24.20 -2.10
CA ALA A 57 6.81 24.59 -0.94
C ALA A 57 8.21 23.96 -0.99
N ALA A 58 8.31 22.69 -1.40
CA ALA A 58 9.58 21.99 -1.59
C ALA A 58 10.41 22.55 -2.75
N ALA A 59 9.79 22.84 -3.89
CA ALA A 59 10.47 23.47 -5.03
C ALA A 59 11.04 24.86 -4.68
N VAL A 60 10.25 25.66 -3.97
CA VAL A 60 10.62 27.00 -3.49
C VAL A 60 11.76 26.94 -2.46
N ARG A 61 11.77 25.91 -1.60
CA ARG A 61 12.83 25.67 -0.61
C ARG A 61 14.18 25.36 -1.28
N LYS A 62 14.19 24.66 -2.42
CA LYS A 62 15.41 24.44 -3.22
C LYS A 62 15.99 25.74 -3.78
N GLN A 63 15.13 26.71 -4.07
CA GLN A 63 15.51 28.00 -4.65
C GLN A 63 15.91 29.03 -3.57
N GLY A 64 15.85 28.69 -2.28
CA GLY A 64 16.31 29.54 -1.17
C GLY A 64 15.40 30.75 -0.87
N THR A 65 14.13 30.71 -1.26
CA THR A 65 13.21 31.84 -1.07
C THR A 65 12.31 31.68 0.17
N THR A 66 11.92 32.80 0.80
CA THR A 66 11.07 32.85 2.01
C THR A 66 9.60 32.46 1.75
N SER A 67 9.21 32.26 0.49
CA SER A 67 7.84 31.91 0.10
C SER A 67 7.41 30.49 0.52
N SER A 68 8.33 29.65 1.04
CA SER A 68 8.04 28.26 1.42
C SER A 68 6.97 28.18 2.52
N GLU A 69 7.04 29.05 3.54
CA GLU A 69 6.08 29.08 4.66
C GLU A 69 4.65 29.43 4.20
N HIS A 70 4.52 30.29 3.19
CA HIS A 70 3.23 30.61 2.60
C HIS A 70 2.56 29.37 2.00
N TRP A 71 3.31 28.58 1.23
CA TRP A 71 2.80 27.36 0.61
C TRP A 71 2.51 26.26 1.64
N ASP A 72 3.31 26.16 2.69
CA ASP A 72 3.03 25.27 3.83
C ASP A 72 1.69 25.67 4.51
N GLY A 73 1.44 26.96 4.70
CA GLY A 73 0.17 27.48 5.21
C GLY A 73 -1.04 27.20 4.29
N VAL A 74 -0.88 27.39 2.98
CA VAL A 74 -1.91 27.07 1.98
C VAL A 74 -2.24 25.58 1.97
N SER A 75 -1.23 24.72 2.12
CA SER A 75 -1.40 23.28 2.23
C SER A 75 -2.24 22.91 3.44
N ALA A 76 -1.84 23.39 4.63
CA ALA A 76 -2.53 23.09 5.88
C ALA A 76 -3.99 23.57 5.87
N ALA A 77 -4.24 24.80 5.39
CA ALA A 77 -5.59 25.36 5.29
C ALA A 77 -6.47 24.60 4.30
N SER A 78 -5.93 24.23 3.13
CA SER A 78 -6.64 23.46 2.12
C SER A 78 -6.99 22.07 2.65
N TYR A 79 -6.05 21.39 3.30
CA TYR A 79 -6.27 20.05 3.87
C TYR A 79 -7.34 20.07 4.98
N ALA A 80 -7.28 21.05 5.90
CA ALA A 80 -8.26 21.20 6.97
C ALA A 80 -9.68 21.38 6.42
N LYS A 81 -9.86 22.30 5.47
CA LYS A 81 -11.15 22.49 4.78
C LYS A 81 -11.57 21.24 4.00
N GLY A 82 -10.63 20.59 3.32
CA GLY A 82 -10.88 19.36 2.56
C GLY A 82 -11.38 18.22 3.43
N LYS A 83 -10.87 18.12 4.66
CA LYS A 83 -11.32 17.19 5.69
C LYS A 83 -12.73 17.50 6.16
N ASP A 84 -13.05 18.77 6.44
CA ASP A 84 -14.40 19.16 6.85
C ASP A 84 -15.44 18.83 5.78
N HIS A 85 -15.12 19.08 4.50
CA HIS A 85 -15.97 18.69 3.39
C HIS A 85 -16.09 17.16 3.27
N LEU A 86 -15.01 16.40 3.46
CA LEU A 86 -15.09 14.94 3.44
C LEU A 86 -16.02 14.41 4.53
N GLU A 87 -15.87 14.90 5.77
CA GLU A 87 -16.73 14.49 6.89
C GLU A 87 -18.19 14.82 6.63
N GLN A 88 -18.49 15.98 6.06
CA GLN A 88 -19.84 16.36 5.67
C GLN A 88 -20.39 15.43 4.58
N SER A 89 -19.59 15.07 3.57
CA SER A 89 -20.02 14.11 2.54
C SER A 89 -20.32 12.74 3.12
N LEU A 90 -19.46 12.22 4.00
CA LEU A 90 -19.64 10.88 4.58
C LEU A 90 -20.82 10.83 5.56
N ARG A 91 -21.02 11.88 6.37
CA ARG A 91 -22.07 11.93 7.41
C ARG A 91 -23.42 12.43 6.93
N ARG A 92 -23.47 13.50 6.13
CA ARG A 92 -24.72 14.21 5.80
C ARG A 92 -25.31 13.77 4.48
N GLU A 93 -24.47 13.53 3.48
CA GLU A 93 -24.97 13.20 2.15
C GLU A 93 -25.49 11.75 2.09
N SER A 94 -25.02 10.82 2.94
CA SER A 94 -25.52 9.43 3.00
C SER A 94 -27.03 9.30 3.30
N HIS A 95 -27.63 10.34 3.91
CA HIS A 95 -29.07 10.42 4.22
C HIS A 95 -29.87 11.29 3.24
N ASN A 96 -29.21 12.00 2.31
CA ASN A 96 -29.87 12.86 1.33
C ASN A 96 -30.47 12.04 0.18
N VAL A 97 -31.59 12.52 -0.37
CA VAL A 97 -32.21 12.00 -1.60
C VAL A 97 -32.01 13.02 -2.71
N PRO A 98 -31.24 12.71 -3.78
CA PRO A 98 -30.49 11.46 -4.00
C PRO A 98 -29.16 11.41 -3.21
N PRO A 99 -28.68 10.21 -2.87
CA PRO A 99 -27.43 10.05 -2.15
C PRO A 99 -26.23 10.47 -3.02
N PRO A 100 -25.11 10.87 -2.40
CA PRO A 100 -23.92 11.34 -3.08
C PRO A 100 -23.35 10.22 -3.93
N LYS A 101 -22.73 10.58 -5.04
CA LYS A 101 -22.18 9.58 -5.95
C LYS A 101 -21.05 8.83 -5.26
N TYR A 102 -21.24 7.54 -5.08
CA TYR A 102 -20.26 6.61 -4.50
C TYR A 102 -18.82 6.83 -5.02
N LYS A 103 -18.67 7.04 -6.33
CA LYS A 103 -17.35 7.23 -6.98
C LYS A 103 -16.71 8.57 -6.61
N GLU A 104 -17.49 9.60 -6.32
CA GLU A 104 -16.96 10.90 -5.88
C GLU A 104 -16.47 10.81 -4.44
N GLN A 105 -17.20 10.12 -3.56
CA GLN A 105 -16.78 9.90 -2.18
C GLN A 105 -15.51 9.05 -2.08
N LEU A 106 -15.43 7.95 -2.85
CA LEU A 106 -14.24 7.10 -2.86
C LEU A 106 -13.02 7.84 -3.45
N MET A 107 -13.24 8.73 -4.42
CA MET A 107 -12.19 9.61 -4.94
C MET A 107 -11.74 10.66 -3.92
N ALA A 108 -12.67 11.29 -3.20
CA ALA A 108 -12.30 12.23 -2.15
C ALA A 108 -11.46 11.54 -1.06
N LEU A 109 -11.87 10.33 -0.64
CA LEU A 109 -11.11 9.49 0.28
C LEU A 109 -9.72 9.14 -0.24
N SER A 110 -9.58 8.73 -1.51
CA SER A 110 -8.27 8.42 -2.07
C SER A 110 -7.36 9.65 -2.18
N ALA A 111 -7.89 10.82 -2.53
CA ALA A 111 -7.10 12.06 -2.56
C ALA A 111 -6.62 12.49 -1.16
N MET A 112 -7.50 12.42 -0.16
CA MET A 112 -7.15 12.72 1.23
C MET A 112 -6.16 11.71 1.81
N LEU A 113 -6.33 10.43 1.46
CA LEU A 113 -5.37 9.36 1.77
C LEU A 113 -3.99 9.66 1.18
N SER A 114 -3.92 10.05 -0.10
CA SER A 114 -2.67 10.42 -0.76
C SER A 114 -1.99 11.58 -0.03
N PHE A 115 -2.71 12.66 0.29
CA PHE A 115 -2.14 13.76 1.08
C PHE A 115 -1.60 13.28 2.43
N ALA A 116 -2.37 12.48 3.16
CA ALA A 116 -2.00 12.00 4.49
C ALA A 116 -0.76 11.10 4.43
N ILE A 117 -0.64 10.24 3.41
CA ILE A 117 0.56 9.42 3.21
C ILE A 117 1.78 10.31 2.93
N LEU A 118 1.66 11.27 2.01
CA LEU A 118 2.77 12.09 1.54
C LEU A 118 3.28 13.08 2.61
N SER A 119 2.37 13.56 3.45
CA SER A 119 2.66 14.47 4.57
C SER A 119 2.98 13.74 5.88
N ASP A 120 3.10 12.41 5.84
CA ASP A 120 3.38 11.54 6.98
C ASP A 120 2.36 11.57 8.14
N CYS A 121 1.09 11.82 7.81
CA CYS A 121 -0.04 11.78 8.74
C CYS A 121 -0.64 10.35 8.82
N GLN A 122 0.08 9.42 9.47
CA GLN A 122 -0.24 7.99 9.46
C GLN A 122 -1.60 7.64 10.08
N GLU A 123 -1.97 8.30 11.18
CA GLU A 123 -3.27 8.06 11.83
C GLU A 123 -4.43 8.41 10.91
N GLN A 124 -4.33 9.55 10.22
CA GLN A 124 -5.33 10.01 9.26
C GLN A 124 -5.34 9.11 8.02
N ALA A 125 -4.17 8.71 7.50
CA ALA A 125 -4.09 7.75 6.39
C ALA A 125 -4.80 6.43 6.73
N ARG A 126 -4.62 5.92 7.95
CA ARG A 126 -5.31 4.71 8.42
C ARG A 126 -6.82 4.94 8.54
N ALA A 127 -7.26 6.08 9.07
CA ALA A 127 -8.68 6.42 9.14
C ALA A 127 -9.32 6.45 7.74
N TYR A 128 -8.69 7.07 6.75
CA TYR A 128 -9.19 7.11 5.37
C TYR A 128 -9.24 5.75 4.69
N LEU A 129 -8.28 4.86 4.97
CA LEU A 129 -8.34 3.47 4.51
C LEU A 129 -9.54 2.73 5.11
N LEU A 130 -9.80 2.88 6.41
CA LEU A 130 -10.94 2.25 7.08
C LEU A 130 -12.29 2.83 6.60
N ASP A 131 -12.37 4.14 6.38
CA ASP A 131 -13.58 4.77 5.86
C ASP A 131 -13.83 4.38 4.40
N SER A 132 -12.78 4.21 3.59
CA SER A 132 -12.87 3.63 2.25
C SER A 132 -13.41 2.20 2.32
N GLU A 133 -12.88 1.36 3.20
CA GLU A 133 -13.33 -0.02 3.39
C GLU A 133 -14.81 -0.09 3.79
N ARG A 134 -15.23 0.75 4.75
CA ARG A 134 -16.64 0.87 5.15
C ARG A 134 -17.51 1.27 3.96
N LEU A 135 -17.11 2.28 3.20
CA LEU A 135 -17.85 2.76 2.04
C LEU A 135 -17.98 1.69 0.94
N LEU A 136 -16.89 0.95 0.68
CA LEU A 136 -16.83 -0.20 -0.23
C LEU A 136 -17.80 -1.31 0.19
N ARG A 137 -17.80 -1.69 1.47
CA ARG A 137 -18.71 -2.73 1.99
C ARG A 137 -20.17 -2.31 1.97
N LEU A 138 -20.47 -1.05 2.30
CA LEU A 138 -21.85 -0.57 2.39
C LEU A 138 -22.49 -0.27 1.02
N ARG A 139 -21.71 0.25 0.06
CA ARG A 139 -22.25 0.78 -1.21
C ARG A 139 -21.60 0.19 -2.47
N GLY A 140 -20.45 -0.46 -2.32
CA GLY A 140 -19.77 -1.16 -3.41
C GLY A 140 -20.41 -2.52 -3.66
N LEU A 141 -20.56 -3.34 -2.62
CA LEU A 141 -21.10 -4.71 -2.71
C LEU A 141 -22.55 -4.80 -3.22
N THR A 142 -23.32 -3.72 -3.10
CA THR A 142 -24.70 -3.67 -3.58
C THR A 142 -24.80 -3.45 -5.10
N LYS A 143 -23.68 -3.24 -5.80
CA LYS A 143 -23.65 -2.98 -7.24
C LYS A 143 -23.21 -4.21 -8.02
N ARG A 144 -24.05 -4.64 -8.96
CA ARG A 144 -23.77 -5.76 -9.88
C ARG A 144 -22.76 -5.41 -10.99
N VAL A 145 -22.66 -4.14 -11.38
CA VAL A 145 -21.78 -3.68 -12.46
C VAL A 145 -21.05 -2.40 -12.04
N PHE A 146 -19.72 -2.44 -12.15
CA PHE A 146 -18.83 -1.31 -11.87
C PHE A 146 -18.33 -0.67 -13.18
N SER A 147 -18.50 0.65 -13.29
CA SER A 147 -17.85 1.42 -14.36
C SER A 147 -16.31 1.34 -14.26
N ARG A 148 -15.59 1.57 -15.37
CA ARG A 148 -14.12 1.70 -15.40
C ARG A 148 -13.56 2.62 -14.29
N LYS A 149 -14.16 3.80 -14.08
CA LYS A 149 -13.79 4.74 -13.01
C LYS A 149 -13.93 4.16 -11.59
N ALA A 150 -14.95 3.34 -11.35
CA ALA A 150 -15.14 2.69 -10.04
C ALA A 150 -14.14 1.57 -9.83
N ARG A 151 -13.88 0.76 -10.88
CA ARG A 151 -12.83 -0.26 -10.86
C ARG A 151 -11.47 0.36 -10.56
N LEU A 152 -11.11 1.48 -11.20
CA LEU A 152 -9.86 2.17 -10.93
C LEU A 152 -9.73 2.59 -9.45
N LEU A 153 -10.78 3.19 -8.89
CA LEU A 153 -10.79 3.59 -7.49
C LEU A 153 -10.68 2.40 -6.53
N HIS A 154 -11.27 1.25 -6.88
CA HIS A 154 -11.08 0.01 -6.12
C HIS A 154 -9.62 -0.45 -6.17
N HIS A 155 -8.98 -0.40 -7.34
CA HIS A 155 -7.57 -0.76 -7.48
C HIS A 155 -6.65 0.18 -6.69
N ILE A 156 -6.95 1.49 -6.67
CA ILE A 156 -6.22 2.47 -5.85
C ILE A 156 -6.34 2.13 -4.36
N TYR A 157 -7.55 1.84 -3.88
CA TYR A 157 -7.78 1.41 -2.51
C TYR A 157 -7.02 0.12 -2.20
N THR A 158 -7.18 -0.92 -3.02
CA THR A 158 -6.57 -2.23 -2.82
C THR A 158 -5.06 -2.15 -2.74
N TRP A 159 -4.44 -1.42 -3.67
CA TRP A 159 -3.00 -1.17 -3.66
C TRP A 159 -2.56 -0.54 -2.34
N ASN A 160 -3.19 0.58 -1.97
CA ASN A 160 -2.82 1.29 -0.75
C ASN A 160 -3.05 0.46 0.51
N ARG A 161 -4.09 -0.39 0.52
CA ARG A 161 -4.38 -1.30 1.62
C ARG A 161 -3.32 -2.39 1.75
N ILE A 162 -3.02 -3.12 0.67
CA ILE A 162 -2.08 -4.26 0.69
C ILE A 162 -0.66 -3.78 1.00
N LEU A 163 -0.19 -2.72 0.32
CA LEU A 163 1.14 -2.17 0.56
C LEU A 163 1.25 -1.51 1.93
N GLY A 164 0.16 -0.92 2.44
CA GLY A 164 0.09 -0.45 3.82
C GLY A 164 0.26 -1.61 4.80
N GLU A 165 -0.53 -2.68 4.67
CA GLU A 165 -0.45 -3.83 5.57
C GLU A 165 0.90 -4.56 5.52
N SER A 166 1.56 -4.62 4.36
CA SER A 166 2.89 -5.24 4.27
C SER A 166 4.00 -4.45 4.97
N THR A 167 3.71 -3.20 5.34
CA THR A 167 4.65 -2.28 6.00
C THR A 167 4.15 -1.79 7.36
N PHE A 168 3.06 -2.38 7.86
CA PHE A 168 2.55 -2.19 9.21
C PHE A 168 2.56 -3.52 9.97
N VAL A 169 3.09 -3.53 11.19
CA VAL A 169 2.86 -4.65 12.12
C VAL A 169 1.49 -4.38 12.72
N LEU A 170 0.47 -4.98 12.12
CA LEU A 170 -0.84 -5.03 12.72
C LEU A 170 -0.78 -5.89 13.99
N ARG A 171 -0.72 -5.17 15.12
CA ARG A 171 -1.33 -5.47 16.43
C ARG A 171 -0.51 -6.23 17.48
N ASP A 172 -0.38 -5.54 18.61
CA ASP A 172 -0.60 -6.11 19.95
C ASP A 172 -1.91 -6.93 19.95
N TYR A 173 -1.81 -8.26 19.85
CA TYR A 173 -2.95 -9.15 20.09
C TYR A 173 -3.53 -9.04 21.51
N SER A 174 -2.84 -8.34 22.40
CA SER A 174 -3.17 -8.22 23.81
C SER A 174 -4.20 -7.13 24.14
N LYS A 175 -4.47 -6.18 23.24
CA LYS A 175 -5.29 -4.98 23.54
C LYS A 175 -6.28 -4.63 22.45
N ASP A 176 -6.98 -5.61 21.89
CA ASP A 176 -8.13 -5.35 21.04
C ASP A 176 -9.43 -5.44 21.87
N PRO A 177 -10.01 -4.30 22.33
CA PRO A 177 -11.29 -4.30 23.04
C PRO A 177 -12.47 -4.74 22.16
N SER A 178 -12.27 -4.92 20.84
CA SER A 178 -13.31 -5.44 19.94
C SER A 178 -13.65 -6.92 20.15
N LEU A 179 -12.86 -7.66 20.95
CA LEU A 179 -13.18 -9.04 21.32
C LEU A 179 -13.82 -9.15 22.70
N THR A 180 -13.52 -8.23 23.63
CA THR A 180 -14.12 -8.23 24.98
C THR A 180 -15.48 -7.53 25.02
N ALA A 181 -15.69 -6.48 24.21
CA ALA A 181 -16.99 -5.81 24.12
C ALA A 181 -18.07 -6.68 23.45
N ARG A 182 -17.68 -7.62 22.58
CA ARG A 182 -18.60 -8.48 21.84
C ARG A 182 -19.25 -9.60 22.67
N SER A 183 -18.76 -9.86 23.88
CA SER A 183 -19.41 -10.83 24.77
C SER A 183 -20.58 -10.22 25.56
N ALA A 184 -20.64 -8.89 25.71
CA ALA A 184 -21.68 -8.21 26.48
C ALA A 184 -22.90 -7.79 25.64
N GLU A 185 -22.70 -7.53 24.35
CA GLU A 185 -23.78 -7.10 23.43
C GLU A 185 -24.53 -8.28 22.79
N ALA A 186 -24.01 -9.50 22.90
CA ALA A 186 -24.63 -10.73 22.37
C ALA A 186 -25.92 -11.14 23.10
N SER A 187 -26.23 -10.52 24.25
CA SER A 187 -27.38 -10.88 25.08
C SER A 187 -28.69 -10.16 24.71
N HIS A 188 -28.67 -9.12 23.86
CA HIS A 188 -29.81 -8.22 23.69
C HIS A 188 -30.31 -7.96 22.25
N ALA A 189 -29.84 -8.69 21.24
CA ALA A 189 -30.34 -8.53 19.86
C ALA A 189 -30.74 -9.86 19.21
N ARG A 190 -31.81 -10.48 19.72
CA ARG A 190 -32.50 -11.61 19.08
C ARG A 190 -33.69 -11.11 18.26
N SER A 191 -33.47 -10.73 16.99
CA SER A 191 -34.49 -10.75 15.93
C SER A 191 -33.98 -10.12 14.62
N ASN A 192 -33.12 -10.82 13.86
CA ASN A 192 -33.13 -10.64 12.41
C ASN A 192 -32.48 -11.84 11.69
N PRO A 193 -33.11 -12.49 10.69
CA PRO A 193 -32.57 -13.69 10.05
C PRO A 193 -31.53 -13.41 8.95
N PHE A 194 -31.15 -12.14 8.72
CA PHE A 194 -30.16 -11.75 7.73
C PHE A 194 -28.88 -11.25 8.41
N ARG A 195 -27.98 -12.16 8.78
CA ARG A 195 -26.53 -11.93 8.93
C ARG A 195 -25.85 -13.14 9.57
N SER A 196 -25.26 -14.01 8.73
CA SER A 196 -24.19 -14.92 9.14
C SER A 196 -23.33 -15.33 7.94
N ASN A 197 -22.43 -14.45 7.48
CA ASN A 197 -21.13 -14.94 7.01
C ASN A 197 -20.06 -13.88 7.36
N PRO A 198 -19.33 -14.03 8.48
CA PRO A 198 -18.42 -12.99 8.97
C PRO A 198 -17.12 -12.84 8.16
N ASP A 199 -16.81 -13.78 7.26
CA ASP A 199 -15.51 -13.86 6.58
C ASP A 199 -15.62 -13.66 5.06
N ILE A 200 -16.15 -12.52 4.62
CA ILE A 200 -15.88 -12.05 3.24
C ILE A 200 -14.46 -11.48 3.26
N HIS A 201 -13.50 -12.35 2.98
CA HIS A 201 -12.07 -12.11 3.03
C HIS A 201 -11.63 -11.09 1.94
N LEU A 202 -10.64 -10.25 2.19
CA LEU A 202 -10.25 -9.17 1.25
C LEU A 202 -9.83 -9.71 -0.14
N ASP A 203 -9.26 -10.92 -0.22
CA ASP A 203 -9.00 -11.58 -1.52
C ASP A 203 -10.25 -12.22 -2.13
N ASP A 204 -11.24 -12.65 -1.35
CA ASP A 204 -12.54 -13.10 -1.89
C ASP A 204 -13.37 -11.90 -2.38
N PHE A 205 -13.24 -10.76 -1.68
CA PHE A 205 -13.81 -9.46 -2.05
C PHE A 205 -13.19 -8.89 -3.34
N LEU A 206 -11.92 -9.19 -3.61
CA LEU A 206 -11.15 -8.65 -4.74
C LEU A 206 -10.78 -9.69 -5.81
N GLN A 207 -11.12 -10.97 -5.60
CA GLN A 207 -10.66 -12.16 -6.32
C GLN A 207 -9.18 -12.13 -6.73
N LEU A 208 -8.29 -11.75 -5.80
CA LEU A 208 -6.83 -11.83 -6.04
C LEU A 208 -6.32 -13.29 -6.07
N ASP A 209 -7.21 -14.27 -5.90
CA ASP A 209 -6.87 -15.68 -5.87
C ASP A 209 -6.78 -16.25 -7.30
N VAL A 210 -5.54 -16.44 -7.76
CA VAL A 210 -5.22 -17.06 -9.06
C VAL A 210 -5.41 -18.59 -9.03
N SER A 211 -5.96 -19.15 -7.95
CA SER A 211 -5.90 -20.60 -7.66
C SER A 211 -7.01 -21.47 -8.27
N SER A 212 -7.93 -20.94 -9.08
CA SER A 212 -8.99 -21.75 -9.73
C SER A 212 -8.58 -22.34 -11.08
N ASN A 213 -7.50 -23.15 -11.09
CA ASN A 213 -7.18 -24.05 -12.20
C ASN A 213 -7.34 -25.54 -11.84
N ASN A 214 -8.05 -25.88 -10.77
CA ASN A 214 -8.53 -27.25 -10.53
C ASN A 214 -9.94 -27.43 -11.12
N PRO A 215 -10.12 -28.23 -12.18
CA PRO A 215 -11.43 -28.47 -12.80
C PRO A 215 -12.39 -29.29 -11.91
N GLU A 216 -11.92 -29.94 -10.85
CA GLU A 216 -12.74 -30.84 -10.02
C GLU A 216 -13.52 -30.17 -8.89
N LEU A 217 -13.16 -28.93 -8.50
CA LEU A 217 -13.89 -28.17 -7.46
C LEU A 217 -14.98 -27.22 -8.02
N LYS A 218 -15.26 -27.30 -9.33
CA LYS A 218 -16.27 -26.45 -9.98
C LYS A 218 -17.70 -26.90 -9.70
N ASN A 219 -17.94 -28.19 -9.50
CA ASN A 219 -19.30 -28.72 -9.60
C ASN A 219 -20.13 -28.71 -8.30
N HIS A 220 -19.62 -28.13 -7.20
CA HIS A 220 -20.32 -28.12 -5.89
C HIS A 220 -20.50 -26.73 -5.26
N ARG A 221 -20.25 -25.65 -6.00
CA ARG A 221 -20.50 -24.27 -5.52
C ARG A 221 -21.52 -23.48 -6.35
N ASP A 222 -22.37 -24.19 -7.09
CA ASP A 222 -23.22 -23.55 -8.11
C ASP A 222 -24.59 -23.03 -7.64
N HIS A 223 -24.90 -23.03 -6.32
CA HIS A 223 -26.21 -22.52 -5.89
C HIS A 223 -26.27 -21.46 -4.78
N ASP A 224 -25.21 -21.22 -3.99
CA ASP A 224 -25.24 -20.22 -2.90
C ASP A 224 -24.16 -19.11 -3.00
N GLY A 225 -23.40 -19.05 -4.10
CA GLY A 225 -22.25 -18.15 -4.26
C GLY A 225 -22.48 -16.82 -5.00
N ILE A 226 -23.73 -16.48 -5.36
CA ILE A 226 -24.02 -15.43 -6.36
C ILE A 226 -23.97 -13.99 -5.80
N LEU A 227 -23.66 -13.77 -4.51
CA LEU A 227 -23.85 -12.45 -3.88
C LEU A 227 -22.58 -11.62 -3.60
N ASN A 228 -21.37 -12.06 -3.96
CA ASN A 228 -20.12 -11.30 -3.67
C ASN A 228 -19.21 -11.04 -4.88
N ASN A 229 -19.75 -11.07 -6.11
CA ASN A 229 -18.95 -10.91 -7.33
C ASN A 229 -18.59 -9.45 -7.63
N VAL A 230 -17.40 -9.00 -7.19
CA VAL A 230 -16.76 -7.74 -7.66
C VAL A 230 -15.86 -7.97 -8.89
N HIS A 231 -15.84 -9.19 -9.45
CA HIS A 231 -15.52 -9.37 -10.87
C HIS A 231 -16.78 -9.78 -11.62
N ILE A 232 -17.21 -8.83 -12.44
CA ILE A 232 -18.27 -8.94 -13.42
C ILE A 232 -17.86 -10.05 -14.38
N GLU A 233 -18.57 -11.18 -14.35
CA GLU A 233 -18.62 -12.09 -15.49
C GLU A 233 -18.89 -11.25 -16.75
N GLU A 234 -18.10 -11.49 -17.80
CA GLU A 234 -18.12 -10.82 -19.12
C GLU A 234 -17.24 -9.56 -19.29
N SER A 235 -15.93 -9.78 -19.35
CA SER A 235 -15.08 -9.12 -20.36
C SER A 235 -13.94 -10.06 -20.75
N ARG A 236 -14.33 -11.23 -21.29
CA ARG A 236 -13.45 -12.04 -22.14
C ARG A 236 -13.24 -11.27 -23.43
N GLY A 237 -12.20 -10.46 -23.49
CA GLY A 237 -11.81 -9.79 -24.73
C GLY A 237 -10.76 -8.69 -24.61
N ASP A 238 -10.75 -7.90 -23.52
CA ASP A 238 -10.00 -6.61 -23.55
C ASP A 238 -9.44 -6.15 -22.19
N SER A 239 -9.18 -7.09 -21.27
CA SER A 239 -8.64 -6.75 -19.96
C SER A 239 -7.11 -6.71 -20.00
N GLN A 240 -6.55 -5.60 -20.50
CA GLN A 240 -5.19 -5.23 -20.08
C GLN A 240 -5.20 -5.16 -18.54
N PRO A 241 -4.24 -5.77 -17.81
CA PRO A 241 -4.31 -5.82 -16.35
C PRO A 241 -4.18 -4.40 -15.80
N MET A 242 -5.25 -3.86 -15.22
CA MET A 242 -5.36 -2.46 -14.79
C MET A 242 -4.26 -2.04 -13.79
N TYR A 243 -3.70 -2.99 -13.03
CA TYR A 243 -2.52 -2.77 -12.18
C TYR A 243 -1.23 -2.48 -12.97
N ARG A 244 -1.07 -3.06 -14.17
CA ARG A 244 0.05 -2.75 -15.07
C ARG A 244 -0.06 -1.32 -15.57
N GLU A 245 -1.28 -0.86 -15.90
CA GLU A 245 -1.51 0.53 -16.31
C GLU A 245 -1.30 1.53 -15.15
N LEU A 246 -1.69 1.16 -13.92
CA LEU A 246 -1.71 2.09 -12.79
C LEU A 246 -0.36 2.18 -12.05
N TYR A 247 0.28 1.03 -11.81
CA TYR A 247 1.50 0.94 -11.00
C TYR A 247 2.66 0.23 -11.70
N GLY A 248 2.49 -0.18 -12.96
CA GLY A 248 3.52 -0.88 -13.72
C GLY A 248 3.77 -2.35 -13.30
N VAL A 249 3.01 -2.87 -12.33
CA VAL A 249 3.14 -4.24 -11.79
C VAL A 249 2.00 -5.17 -12.23
N SER A 250 2.21 -6.49 -12.11
CA SER A 250 1.15 -7.46 -12.35
C SER A 250 0.21 -7.59 -11.14
N GLU A 251 -1.03 -8.01 -11.38
CA GLU A 251 -1.97 -8.40 -10.33
C GLU A 251 -1.45 -9.58 -9.50
N THR A 252 -0.73 -10.50 -10.16
CA THR A 252 -0.03 -11.61 -9.53
C THR A 252 0.94 -11.14 -8.44
N TRP A 253 1.73 -10.11 -8.71
CA TRP A 253 2.66 -9.56 -7.71
C TRP A 253 1.91 -9.05 -6.48
N LEU A 254 0.84 -8.27 -6.68
CA LEU A 254 0.05 -7.71 -5.58
C LEU A 254 -0.64 -8.80 -4.75
N SER A 255 -1.15 -9.85 -5.42
CA SER A 255 -1.69 -11.04 -4.76
C SER A 255 -0.64 -11.74 -3.90
N LEU A 256 0.58 -11.92 -4.39
CA LEU A 256 1.66 -12.53 -3.60
C LEU A 256 2.05 -11.69 -2.38
N VAL A 257 2.07 -10.35 -2.49
CA VAL A 257 2.31 -9.47 -1.33
C VAL A 257 1.20 -9.63 -0.29
N SER A 258 -0.07 -9.68 -0.72
CA SER A 258 -1.23 -9.92 0.15
C SER A 258 -1.13 -11.26 0.87
N GLN A 259 -0.88 -12.34 0.13
CA GLN A 259 -0.74 -13.69 0.67
C GLN A 259 0.43 -13.81 1.64
N THR A 260 1.58 -13.21 1.31
CA THR A 260 2.77 -13.17 2.19
C THR A 260 2.47 -12.44 3.49
N THR A 261 1.80 -11.28 3.41
CA THR A 261 1.43 -10.49 4.59
C THR A 261 0.49 -11.26 5.51
N ARG A 262 -0.51 -11.96 4.96
CA ARG A 262 -1.45 -12.76 5.76
C ARG A 262 -0.81 -13.98 6.39
N LEU A 263 -0.01 -14.71 5.62
CA LEU A 263 0.70 -15.88 6.11
C LEU A 263 1.66 -15.49 7.24
N ALA A 264 2.37 -14.37 7.09
CA ALA A 264 3.19 -13.80 8.15
C ALA A 264 2.36 -13.47 9.41
N ASN A 265 1.24 -12.75 9.25
CA ASN A 265 0.38 -12.41 10.39
C ASN A 265 -0.21 -13.65 11.07
N PHE A 266 -0.48 -14.72 10.33
CA PHE A 266 -0.92 -16.01 10.88
C PHE A 266 0.20 -16.71 11.64
N VAL A 267 1.43 -16.74 11.11
CA VAL A 267 2.61 -17.25 11.81
C VAL A 267 2.84 -16.51 13.13
N ASP A 268 2.73 -15.17 13.13
CA ASP A 268 2.87 -14.36 14.34
C ASP A 268 1.79 -14.69 15.39
N LYS A 269 0.53 -14.88 14.97
CA LYS A 269 -0.57 -15.31 15.86
C LYS A 269 -0.30 -16.66 16.51
N LEU A 270 0.19 -17.62 15.73
CA LEU A 270 0.49 -18.95 16.23
C LEU A 270 1.63 -18.92 17.26
N LYS A 271 2.67 -18.12 17.02
CA LYS A 271 3.77 -17.90 17.97
C LYS A 271 3.31 -17.24 19.27
N ALA A 272 2.36 -16.31 19.20
CA ALA A 272 1.78 -15.67 20.37
C ALA A 272 0.82 -16.58 21.16
N SER A 273 0.23 -17.59 20.51
CA SER A 273 -0.65 -18.56 21.14
C SER A 273 0.17 -19.58 21.94
N LYS A 274 -0.02 -19.62 23.27
CA LYS A 274 0.62 -20.59 24.17
C LYS A 274 -0.09 -21.95 24.21
N GLY A 275 -1.06 -22.21 23.33
CA GLY A 275 -1.85 -23.44 23.31
C GLY A 275 -1.17 -24.60 22.58
N PRO A 276 -1.58 -25.86 22.84
CA PRO A 276 -1.11 -27.01 22.07
C PRO A 276 -1.48 -26.85 20.59
N GLN A 277 -0.49 -26.97 19.73
CA GLN A 277 -0.63 -26.81 18.28
C GLN A 277 -1.06 -28.14 17.67
N ASP A 278 -2.11 -28.12 16.84
CA ASP A 278 -2.55 -29.28 16.07
C ASP A 278 -1.51 -29.65 15.00
N PRO A 279 -0.98 -30.88 14.99
CA PRO A 279 -0.04 -31.34 13.96
C PRO A 279 -0.56 -31.15 12.53
N GLY A 280 -1.85 -31.38 12.28
CA GLY A 280 -2.43 -31.20 10.94
C GLY A 280 -2.42 -29.75 10.47
N MET A 281 -2.62 -28.80 11.38
CA MET A 281 -2.52 -27.37 11.10
C MET A 281 -1.08 -26.94 10.80
N MET A 282 -0.10 -27.51 11.50
CA MET A 282 1.32 -27.22 11.27
C MET A 282 1.79 -27.73 9.91
N ASP A 283 1.35 -28.92 9.49
CA ASP A 283 1.65 -29.46 8.17
C ASP A 283 0.99 -28.64 7.05
N ALA A 284 -0.27 -28.21 7.24
CA ALA A 284 -0.95 -27.32 6.31
C ALA A 284 -0.22 -25.98 6.18
N LEU A 285 0.30 -25.45 7.29
CA LEU A 285 1.07 -24.21 7.32
C LEU A 285 2.38 -24.34 6.55
N GLU A 286 3.17 -25.39 6.78
CA GLU A 286 4.42 -25.60 6.04
C GLU A 286 4.17 -25.79 4.53
N ASN A 287 3.11 -26.51 4.16
CA ASN A 287 2.69 -26.64 2.76
C ASN A 287 2.31 -25.27 2.16
N ALA A 288 1.61 -24.41 2.91
CA ALA A 288 1.28 -23.06 2.47
C ALA A 288 2.54 -22.19 2.27
N LYS A 289 3.53 -22.29 3.17
CA LYS A 289 4.83 -21.60 3.04
C LYS A 289 5.56 -22.03 1.77
N LEU A 290 5.68 -23.34 1.53
CA LEU A 290 6.36 -23.91 0.36
C LEU A 290 5.70 -23.49 -0.96
N ARG A 291 4.36 -23.59 -1.04
CA ARG A 291 3.61 -23.17 -2.23
C ARG A 291 3.77 -21.69 -2.54
N LEU A 292 3.79 -20.85 -1.50
CA LEU A 292 3.97 -19.42 -1.66
C LEU A 292 5.39 -19.09 -2.13
N GLU A 293 6.40 -19.74 -1.53
CA GLU A 293 7.81 -19.61 -1.92
C GLU A 293 8.03 -19.97 -3.40
N GLU A 294 7.48 -21.10 -3.84
CA GLU A 294 7.58 -21.55 -5.24
C GLU A 294 6.96 -20.54 -6.21
N ARG A 295 5.81 -19.96 -5.85
CA ARG A 295 5.15 -18.93 -6.69
C ARG A 295 5.92 -17.62 -6.74
N ILE A 296 6.55 -17.21 -5.65
CA ILE A 296 7.43 -16.03 -5.63
C ILE A 296 8.63 -16.29 -6.55
N TRP A 297 9.28 -17.45 -6.45
CA TRP A 297 10.41 -17.78 -7.31
C TRP A 297 10.06 -17.90 -8.79
N LYS A 298 8.90 -18.48 -9.11
CA LYS A 298 8.35 -18.47 -10.47
C LYS A 298 8.18 -17.05 -11.01
N LEU A 299 7.68 -16.12 -10.18
CA LEU A 299 7.54 -14.72 -10.60
C LEU A 299 8.89 -14.03 -10.82
N VAL A 300 9.87 -14.27 -9.96
CA VAL A 300 11.24 -13.72 -10.10
C VAL A 300 11.87 -14.23 -11.41
N ALA A 301 11.78 -15.53 -11.69
CA ALA A 301 12.35 -16.14 -12.90
C ALA A 301 11.68 -15.66 -14.20
N LEU A 302 10.42 -15.22 -14.15
CA LEU A 302 9.73 -14.62 -15.31
C LEU A 302 10.20 -13.19 -15.61
N HIS A 303 10.93 -12.56 -14.69
CA HIS A 303 11.30 -11.15 -14.73
C HIS A 303 12.80 -10.96 -14.44
N ASP A 304 13.62 -11.66 -15.23
CA ASP A 304 15.06 -11.40 -15.24
C ASP A 304 15.36 -9.96 -15.71
N PRO A 305 16.38 -9.32 -15.13
CA PRO A 305 16.69 -7.94 -15.44
C PRO A 305 17.20 -7.83 -16.89
N PRO A 306 16.79 -6.81 -17.65
CA PRO A 306 17.37 -6.57 -18.96
C PRO A 306 18.86 -6.22 -18.82
N PRO A 307 19.69 -6.56 -19.82
CA PRO A 307 21.13 -6.26 -19.79
C PRO A 307 21.37 -4.76 -19.54
N PRO A 308 22.43 -4.38 -18.80
CA PRO A 308 22.75 -2.99 -18.56
C PRO A 308 22.91 -2.24 -19.89
N LEU A 309 22.46 -0.98 -19.92
CA LEU A 309 22.67 -0.09 -21.06
C LEU A 309 24.18 0.01 -21.35
N GLY A 310 24.61 -0.53 -22.50
CA GLY A 310 26.00 -0.49 -22.94
C GLY A 310 26.47 0.91 -23.36
N PRO A 311 27.78 1.11 -23.60
CA PRO A 311 28.35 2.39 -24.03
C PRO A 311 27.96 2.83 -25.46
N HIS A 312 27.35 1.93 -26.25
CA HIS A 312 26.77 2.25 -27.54
C HIS A 312 25.28 2.51 -27.35
N GLY A 313 24.81 3.70 -27.76
CA GLY A 313 23.47 4.24 -27.50
C GLY A 313 22.29 3.37 -27.94
N PRO A 314 21.05 3.86 -27.71
CA PRO A 314 19.87 3.02 -27.60
C PRO A 314 19.51 2.35 -28.92
N ASN A 315 19.41 1.01 -28.93
CA ASN A 315 18.47 0.34 -29.82
C ASN A 315 17.07 0.76 -29.35
N LEU A 316 16.45 1.68 -30.10
CA LEU A 316 15.21 2.40 -29.77
C LEU A 316 13.93 1.55 -29.85
N GLU A 317 14.04 0.22 -29.96
CA GLU A 317 12.90 -0.68 -29.92
C GLU A 317 12.65 -1.14 -28.47
N GLY A 318 11.64 -0.57 -27.79
CA GLY A 318 11.23 -0.94 -26.42
C GLY A 318 11.73 -0.03 -25.29
N SER A 319 12.21 1.19 -25.62
CA SER A 319 12.91 2.11 -24.70
C SER A 319 12.20 2.38 -23.35
N GLU A 320 10.87 2.47 -23.32
CA GLU A 320 10.09 2.80 -22.12
C GLU A 320 9.85 1.61 -21.17
N GLU A 321 10.02 0.37 -21.64
CA GLU A 321 9.88 -0.82 -20.79
C GLU A 321 11.08 -1.03 -19.87
N HIS A 322 12.24 -0.42 -20.17
CA HIS A 322 13.49 -0.66 -19.47
C HIS A 322 13.48 -0.14 -18.01
N PRO A 323 13.12 1.13 -17.72
CA PRO A 323 13.00 1.58 -16.32
C PRO A 323 12.00 0.72 -15.55
N ARG A 324 10.87 0.40 -16.18
CA ARG A 324 9.84 -0.44 -15.57
C ARG A 324 10.38 -1.82 -15.24
N ALA A 325 11.12 -2.46 -16.13
CA ALA A 325 11.69 -3.78 -15.92
C ALA A 325 12.65 -3.79 -14.72
N TYR A 326 13.53 -2.79 -14.59
CA TYR A 326 14.42 -2.66 -13.42
C TYR A 326 13.64 -2.47 -12.11
N MET A 327 12.60 -1.65 -12.12
CA MET A 327 11.76 -1.43 -10.94
C MET A 327 10.93 -2.66 -10.56
N VAL A 328 10.38 -3.38 -11.54
CA VAL A 328 9.67 -4.66 -11.31
C VAL A 328 10.63 -5.71 -10.75
N HIS A 329 11.86 -5.77 -11.26
CA HIS A 329 12.89 -6.64 -10.72
C HIS A 329 13.21 -6.31 -9.25
N ALA A 330 13.40 -5.03 -8.92
CA ALA A 330 13.60 -4.57 -7.54
C ALA A 330 12.39 -4.93 -6.63
N LEU A 331 11.16 -4.77 -7.11
CA LEU A 331 9.94 -5.14 -6.39
C LEU A 331 9.82 -6.65 -6.15
N ASN A 332 10.20 -7.48 -7.12
CA ASN A 332 10.20 -8.94 -6.99
C ASN A 332 11.24 -9.39 -5.95
N LEU A 333 12.46 -8.83 -5.99
CA LEU A 333 13.49 -9.11 -4.98
C LEU A 333 13.10 -8.58 -3.59
N GLY A 334 12.43 -7.43 -3.51
CA GLY A 334 11.88 -6.93 -2.24
C GLY A 334 10.84 -7.90 -1.64
N LEU A 335 10.03 -8.54 -2.48
CA LEU A 335 9.08 -9.58 -2.06
C LEU A 335 9.78 -10.85 -1.56
N VAL A 336 10.89 -11.24 -2.20
CA VAL A 336 11.76 -12.33 -1.71
C VAL A 336 12.27 -12.00 -0.30
N ILE A 337 12.87 -10.83 -0.10
CA ILE A 337 13.34 -10.38 1.21
C ILE A 337 12.20 -10.39 2.24
N PHE A 338 11.04 -9.83 1.86
CA PHE A 338 9.85 -9.76 2.73
C PHE A 338 9.38 -11.16 3.17
N PHE A 339 9.27 -12.11 2.24
CA PHE A 339 8.90 -13.50 2.53
C PHE A 339 9.90 -14.17 3.48
N TYR A 340 11.20 -14.14 3.15
CA TYR A 340 12.21 -14.83 3.94
C TYR A 340 12.37 -14.24 5.34
N ARG A 341 12.16 -12.93 5.52
CA ARG A 341 12.21 -12.31 6.85
C ARG A 341 10.95 -12.51 7.67
N ARG A 342 9.77 -12.33 7.08
CA ARG A 342 8.50 -12.39 7.84
C ARG A 342 8.00 -13.81 8.10
N ILE A 343 8.34 -14.77 7.24
CA ILE A 343 7.80 -16.13 7.31
C ILE A 343 8.86 -17.16 7.71
N ARG A 344 10.04 -17.09 7.08
CA ARG A 344 11.15 -18.03 7.34
C ARG A 344 12.13 -17.54 8.42
N GLU A 345 12.03 -16.29 8.86
CA GLU A 345 12.95 -15.64 9.81
C GLU A 345 14.43 -15.85 9.48
N SER A 346 14.75 -15.86 8.18
CA SER A 346 16.09 -16.17 7.70
C SER A 346 17.12 -15.15 8.19
N ASN A 347 18.36 -15.60 8.41
CA ASN A 347 19.45 -14.73 8.83
C ASN A 347 19.68 -13.62 7.81
N PRO A 348 19.77 -12.33 8.21
CA PRO A 348 19.99 -11.21 7.29
C PRO A 348 21.21 -11.37 6.37
N ARG A 349 22.25 -12.12 6.81
CA ARG A 349 23.44 -12.42 5.99
C ARG A 349 23.10 -13.17 4.70
N LEU A 350 22.10 -14.05 4.72
CA LEU A 350 21.67 -14.81 3.55
C LEU A 350 20.92 -13.94 2.52
N LEU A 351 20.47 -12.75 2.94
CA LEU A 351 19.69 -11.84 2.11
C LEU A 351 20.52 -10.75 1.44
N GLN A 352 21.80 -10.61 1.83
CA GLN A 352 22.67 -9.58 1.28
C GLN A 352 22.81 -9.63 -0.25
N PRO A 353 22.88 -10.81 -0.91
CA PRO A 353 22.87 -10.84 -2.38
C PRO A 353 21.64 -10.15 -2.97
N TYR A 354 20.45 -10.37 -2.40
CA TYR A 354 19.23 -9.70 -2.85
C TYR A 354 19.24 -8.20 -2.56
N VAL A 355 19.78 -7.77 -1.42
CA VAL A 355 19.97 -6.34 -1.09
C VAL A 355 20.84 -5.67 -2.15
N SER A 356 22.01 -6.22 -2.45
CA SER A 356 22.92 -5.66 -3.44
C SER A 356 22.32 -5.68 -4.86
N SER A 357 21.55 -6.71 -5.22
CA SER A 357 20.81 -6.77 -6.49
C SER A 357 19.70 -5.71 -6.57
N ILE A 358 18.97 -5.42 -5.48
CA ILE A 358 18.00 -4.32 -5.43
C ILE A 358 18.71 -2.98 -5.59
N VAL A 359 19.82 -2.76 -4.89
CA VAL A 359 20.63 -1.55 -5.01
C VAL A 359 21.08 -1.34 -6.47
N GLN A 360 21.55 -2.40 -7.14
CA GLN A 360 21.94 -2.32 -8.54
C GLN A 360 20.75 -2.01 -9.45
N ALA A 361 19.62 -2.70 -9.29
CA ALA A 361 18.40 -2.45 -10.06
C ALA A 361 17.89 -1.01 -9.88
N LEU A 362 18.00 -0.43 -8.68
CA LEU A 362 17.65 0.98 -8.44
C LEU A 362 18.61 1.95 -9.14
N LYS A 363 19.90 1.62 -9.24
CA LYS A 363 20.88 2.42 -10.00
C LYS A 363 20.57 2.38 -11.50
N ASP A 364 20.31 1.19 -12.03
CA ASP A 364 20.00 0.99 -13.45
C ASP A 364 18.67 1.66 -13.82
N PHE A 365 17.68 1.58 -12.93
CA PHE A 365 16.43 2.36 -13.03
C PHE A 365 16.71 3.86 -13.11
N ALA A 366 17.49 4.42 -12.18
CA ALA A 366 17.78 5.85 -12.16
C ALA A 366 18.56 6.31 -13.42
N ALA A 367 19.51 5.49 -13.90
CA ALA A 367 20.24 5.75 -15.13
C ALA A 367 19.31 5.73 -16.36
N SER A 368 18.41 4.75 -16.43
CA SER A 368 17.42 4.63 -17.50
C SER A 368 16.41 5.79 -17.49
N CYS A 369 15.91 6.20 -16.32
CA CYS A 369 15.06 7.39 -16.20
C CYS A 369 15.78 8.66 -16.66
N LYS A 370 17.05 8.84 -16.30
CA LYS A 370 17.84 9.99 -16.74
C LYS A 370 18.02 10.03 -18.27
N ALA A 371 18.26 8.88 -18.90
CA ALA A 371 18.39 8.76 -20.34
C ALA A 371 17.08 9.10 -21.09
N LEU A 372 15.94 8.81 -20.48
CA LEU A 372 14.60 9.03 -21.04
C LEU A 372 13.94 10.34 -20.58
N HIS A 373 14.66 11.17 -19.82
CA HIS A 373 14.10 12.39 -19.20
C HIS A 373 12.82 12.14 -18.38
N LEU A 374 12.74 10.98 -17.74
CA LEU A 374 11.63 10.62 -16.84
C LEU A 374 11.93 11.12 -15.42
N GLU A 375 10.94 11.76 -14.80
CA GLU A 375 11.04 12.26 -13.43
C GLU A 375 10.32 11.35 -12.43
N GLY A 376 10.95 11.14 -11.28
CA GLY A 376 10.35 10.46 -10.14
C GLY A 376 11.24 9.33 -9.60
N PRO A 377 11.29 9.13 -8.27
CA PRO A 377 12.10 8.08 -7.66
C PRO A 377 11.53 6.67 -7.87
N GLY A 378 10.31 6.53 -8.40
CA GLY A 378 9.59 5.26 -8.45
C GLY A 378 9.10 4.80 -7.08
N SER A 379 8.81 3.51 -6.93
CA SER A 379 8.28 2.96 -5.68
C SER A 379 9.37 2.92 -4.59
N PRO A 380 9.13 3.46 -3.37
CA PRO A 380 10.08 3.35 -2.27
C PRO A 380 10.08 1.98 -1.58
N TRP A 381 9.09 1.13 -1.86
CA TRP A 381 8.90 -0.14 -1.17
C TRP A 381 10.10 -1.10 -1.29
N PRO A 382 10.70 -1.36 -2.47
CA PRO A 382 11.86 -2.25 -2.56
C PRO A 382 13.10 -1.65 -1.90
N ALA A 383 13.31 -0.33 -1.99
CA ALA A 383 14.38 0.36 -1.28
C ALA A 383 14.21 0.24 0.24
N PHE A 384 12.96 0.32 0.73
CA PHE A 384 12.64 0.07 2.14
C PHE A 384 12.97 -1.36 2.58
N MET A 385 12.53 -2.37 1.84
CA MET A 385 12.80 -3.77 2.16
C MET A 385 14.30 -4.07 2.17
N ALA A 386 15.04 -3.60 1.17
CA ALA A 386 16.50 -3.74 1.12
C ALA A 386 17.19 -2.99 2.26
N GLY A 387 16.75 -1.76 2.55
CA GLY A 387 17.35 -0.91 3.58
C GLY A 387 17.21 -1.52 4.96
N CYS A 388 16.06 -2.09 5.29
CA CYS A 388 15.85 -2.75 6.58
C CYS A 388 16.76 -3.98 6.81
N GLU A 389 17.30 -4.59 5.75
CA GLU A 389 18.13 -5.80 5.84
C GLU A 389 19.60 -5.54 5.46
N ALA A 390 19.96 -4.34 5.00
CA ALA A 390 21.32 -4.02 4.60
C ALA A 390 22.31 -4.12 5.77
N ILE A 391 23.40 -4.88 5.59
CA ILE A 391 24.51 -4.99 6.55
C ILE A 391 25.70 -4.16 6.07
N ALA A 392 26.03 -4.24 4.77
CA ALA A 392 27.17 -3.54 4.21
C ALA A 392 26.98 -2.01 4.30
N PRO A 393 27.96 -1.25 4.83
CA PRO A 393 27.86 0.21 4.92
C PRO A 393 27.59 0.87 3.56
N GLN A 394 28.19 0.35 2.49
CA GLN A 394 28.03 0.86 1.14
C GLN A 394 26.56 0.82 0.66
N ASP A 395 25.84 -0.28 0.94
CA ASP A 395 24.43 -0.43 0.58
C ASP A 395 23.54 0.47 1.44
N ARG A 396 23.84 0.58 2.75
CA ARG A 396 23.14 1.50 3.67
C ARG A 396 23.27 2.95 3.22
N ASP A 397 24.49 3.38 2.93
CA ASP A 397 24.79 4.74 2.50
C ASP A 397 24.13 5.07 1.16
N TYR A 398 24.06 4.10 0.24
CA TYR A 398 23.32 4.27 -1.00
C TYR A 398 21.82 4.44 -0.76
N LEU A 399 21.20 3.57 0.04
CA LEU A 399 19.76 3.60 0.29
C LEU A 399 19.34 4.85 1.08
N HIS A 400 20.17 5.33 2.01
CA HIS A 400 19.95 6.61 2.69
C HIS A 400 19.98 7.79 1.71
N ARG A 401 21.01 7.86 0.86
CA ARG A 401 21.09 8.91 -0.17
C ARG A 401 19.92 8.84 -1.13
N TRP A 402 19.51 7.65 -1.53
CA TRP A 402 18.33 7.46 -2.38
C TRP A 402 17.06 8.04 -1.73
N MET A 403 16.86 7.84 -0.42
CA MET A 403 15.73 8.43 0.31
C MET A 403 15.83 9.96 0.41
N ASP A 404 17.03 10.51 0.65
CA ASP A 404 17.25 11.96 0.70
C ASP A 404 17.04 12.63 -0.67
N GLU A 405 17.50 11.98 -1.75
CA GLU A 405 17.28 12.42 -3.13
C GLU A 405 15.80 12.38 -3.48
N ALA A 406 15.07 11.32 -3.10
CA ALA A 406 13.63 11.20 -3.31
C ALA A 406 12.84 12.26 -2.52
N LEU A 407 13.21 12.51 -1.25
CA LEU A 407 12.65 13.59 -0.43
C LEU A 407 12.90 14.95 -1.09
N THR A 408 14.12 15.19 -1.55
CA THR A 408 14.49 16.44 -2.20
C THR A 408 13.71 16.61 -3.49
N LEU A 409 13.63 15.59 -4.34
CA LEU A 409 12.92 15.62 -5.62
C LEU A 409 11.42 15.93 -5.43
N THR A 410 10.77 15.22 -4.52
CA THR A 410 9.29 15.20 -4.41
C THR A 410 8.74 16.18 -3.37
N GLY A 411 9.51 16.47 -2.32
CA GLY A 411 9.05 17.21 -1.14
C GLY A 411 8.29 16.37 -0.12
N PHE A 412 8.15 15.06 -0.33
CA PHE A 412 7.29 14.22 0.50
C PHE A 412 7.98 13.80 1.80
N LEU A 413 7.44 14.25 2.93
CA LEU A 413 8.01 14.04 4.26
C LEU A 413 8.14 12.56 4.61
N ARG A 414 7.30 11.70 4.04
CA ARG A 414 7.34 10.26 4.29
C ARG A 414 8.70 9.61 4.02
N PHE A 415 9.47 10.09 3.04
CA PHE A 415 10.81 9.58 2.76
C PHE A 415 11.77 9.78 3.95
N ARG A 416 11.61 10.87 4.70
CA ARG A 416 12.39 11.11 5.94
C ARG A 416 12.07 10.05 6.98
N THR A 417 10.79 9.80 7.22
CA THR A 417 10.32 8.81 8.20
C THR A 417 10.77 7.40 7.83
N ILE A 418 10.73 7.06 6.54
CA ILE A 418 11.23 5.77 6.03
C ILE A 418 12.73 5.61 6.36
N LYS A 419 13.53 6.64 6.08
CA LYS A 419 14.97 6.65 6.39
C LYS A 419 15.23 6.52 7.90
N GLN A 420 14.48 7.24 8.74
CA GLN A 420 14.59 7.13 10.19
C GLN A 420 14.29 5.70 10.68
N CYS A 421 13.24 5.06 10.15
CA CYS A 421 12.95 3.66 10.47
C CYS A 421 14.13 2.73 10.09
N MET A 422 14.84 2.98 8.98
CA MET A 422 16.05 2.20 8.63
C MET A 422 17.20 2.42 9.63
N GLU A 423 17.46 3.67 10.00
CA GLU A 423 18.52 4.05 10.93
C GLU A 423 18.34 3.40 12.31
N GLU A 424 17.09 3.32 12.78
CA GLU A 424 16.75 2.65 14.03
C GLU A 424 17.12 1.16 14.00
N ILE A 425 16.79 0.44 12.91
CA ILE A 425 17.13 -0.98 12.75
C ILE A 425 18.65 -1.19 12.80
N TYR A 426 19.42 -0.27 12.22
CA TYR A 426 20.88 -0.36 12.22
C TYR A 426 21.47 -0.22 13.62
N ARG A 427 20.85 0.60 14.49
CA ARG A 427 21.27 0.76 15.89
C ARG A 427 21.02 -0.51 16.72
N PHE A 428 19.99 -1.29 16.40
CA PHE A 428 19.67 -2.54 17.10
C PHE A 428 20.40 -3.78 16.55
N ASN A 429 21.53 -3.60 15.85
CA ASN A 429 22.43 -4.66 15.39
C ASN A 429 21.77 -5.77 14.53
N GLY A 430 20.71 -5.46 13.78
CA GLY A 430 20.19 -6.35 12.74
C GLY A 430 19.60 -7.69 13.20
N LEU A 431 19.58 -8.00 14.50
CA LEU A 431 18.95 -9.21 15.04
C LEU A 431 17.43 -9.23 14.78
N PHE A 432 16.83 -8.06 14.57
CA PHE A 432 15.39 -7.89 14.45
C PHE A 432 14.89 -7.43 13.06
N GLY A 433 15.77 -7.08 12.12
CA GLY A 433 15.46 -6.72 10.70
C GLY A 433 14.15 -5.96 10.43
N ILE A 434 13.48 -6.29 9.32
CA ILE A 434 12.18 -5.75 8.88
C ILE A 434 11.13 -5.78 9.99
N LEU A 435 11.17 -6.76 10.91
CA LEU A 435 10.22 -6.85 12.02
C LEU A 435 10.33 -5.65 12.96
N THR A 436 11.54 -5.19 13.28
CA THR A 436 11.75 -3.95 14.06
C THR A 436 11.43 -2.68 13.29
N GLY A 437 11.81 -2.58 12.01
CA GLY A 437 11.54 -1.39 11.19
C GLY A 437 10.06 -1.13 11.00
N ILE A 438 9.29 -2.20 10.81
CA ILE A 438 7.84 -2.13 10.71
C ILE A 438 7.19 -1.81 12.07
N MET A 439 7.80 -2.21 13.20
CA MET A 439 7.34 -1.85 14.55
C MET A 439 7.66 -0.39 14.93
N GLY A 440 8.78 0.17 14.45
CA GLY A 440 9.24 1.55 14.75
C GLY A 440 8.47 2.65 14.02
N CYS A 441 7.84 2.37 12.88
CA CYS A 441 7.10 3.40 12.12
C CYS A 441 5.72 3.79 12.73
N ASN A 442 5.52 3.63 14.04
CA ASN A 442 4.31 4.03 14.77
C ASN A 442 4.65 5.13 15.82
N PRO A 443 4.45 6.42 15.50
CA PRO A 443 4.87 7.53 16.36
C PRO A 443 4.05 7.69 17.67
N GLY A 444 3.13 6.75 17.98
CA GLY A 444 2.20 6.85 19.10
C GLY A 444 2.50 5.99 20.33
N ARG A 445 3.50 5.10 20.32
CA ARG A 445 3.86 4.28 21.49
C ARG A 445 5.33 3.85 21.50
N GLU A 446 6.21 4.80 21.68
CA GLU A 446 7.52 4.48 22.23
C GLU A 446 7.41 4.22 23.74
N PHE A 447 8.31 3.38 24.25
CA PHE A 447 8.61 3.04 25.66
C PHE A 447 7.96 1.81 26.34
N GLY A 448 6.92 1.16 25.78
CA GLY A 448 6.29 0.02 26.46
C GLY A 448 6.66 -1.38 25.96
N LEU A 449 6.82 -1.56 24.65
CA LEU A 449 6.83 -2.90 24.03
C LEU A 449 8.23 -3.52 23.90
N VAL A 450 9.25 -2.70 23.68
CA VAL A 450 10.64 -3.17 23.60
C VAL A 450 11.13 -3.66 24.97
N ALA A 451 10.67 -3.05 26.07
CA ALA A 451 11.02 -3.47 27.43
C ALA A 451 10.36 -4.80 27.85
N ASN A 452 9.13 -5.08 27.39
CA ASN A 452 8.39 -6.30 27.76
C ASN A 452 8.82 -7.53 26.94
N TYR A 453 9.37 -7.33 25.73
CA TYR A 453 9.93 -8.44 24.94
C TYR A 453 11.34 -8.83 25.42
N LEU A 454 12.12 -7.87 25.94
CA LEU A 454 13.43 -8.14 26.53
C LEU A 454 13.32 -8.93 27.84
N THR A 455 12.31 -8.67 28.69
CA THR A 455 12.10 -9.44 29.92
C THR A 455 11.50 -10.84 29.70
N ALA A 456 10.80 -11.07 28.59
CA ALA A 456 10.25 -12.39 28.26
C ALA A 456 11.29 -13.37 27.67
N HIS A 457 12.43 -12.88 27.19
CA HIS A 457 13.48 -13.69 26.56
C HIS A 457 14.87 -13.60 27.23
N SER A 458 15.04 -12.78 28.27
CA SER A 458 16.22 -12.82 29.15
C SER A 458 16.10 -13.78 30.33
N GLY A 459 15.05 -14.61 30.37
CA GLY A 459 14.74 -15.49 31.49
C GLY A 459 15.38 -16.89 31.44
N VAL A 460 16.52 -17.09 30.77
CA VAL A 460 17.32 -18.32 30.90
C VAL A 460 18.79 -17.99 30.59
N VAL A 461 19.57 -17.48 31.54
CA VAL A 461 21.01 -17.79 31.74
C VAL A 461 21.42 -17.28 33.15
N GLY A 462 21.71 -18.21 34.07
CA GLY A 462 22.55 -18.06 35.28
C GLY A 462 21.95 -17.21 36.42
N THR A 463 21.73 -17.71 37.63
CA THR A 463 22.35 -18.80 38.41
C THR A 463 21.37 -19.35 39.43
#